data_AF-A0A3D0NAY6-F1
#
_entry.id   AF-A0A3D0NAY6-F1
#
_cell.length_a   1.000
_cell.length_b   1.000
_cell.length_c   1.000
_cell.angle_alpha   90.00
_cell.angle_beta   90.00
_cell.angle_gamma   90.00
#
_symmetry.space_group_name_H-M   'P 1'
#
loop_
_entity.id
_entity.type
_entity.pdbx_description
1 polymer ?
#
loop_
_entity_poly.entity_id
_entity_poly.type
_entity_poly.pdbx_seq_one_letter_code
_entity_poly.pdbx_strand_id
1 'polypeptide(L)'
;MATQVRIFQLAKKLGLRTEALLKVLADLGLSDVSATSSIDLETAKAAAELLAEQAKAARKRAEEEAAAEAVRAEAETVAAKAAQEAVEARETAAEAEAEAEAEAE
;
A
#
# COMPACT_ATOMS: atom_id res chain seq x y z
N MET A 1 -4.39 -12.23 -40.13
CA MET A 1 -3.91 -12.01 -38.76
C MET A 1 -4.87 -11.04 -38.09
N ALA A 2 -5.40 -11.33 -36.90
CA ALA A 2 -6.30 -10.39 -36.23
C ALA A 2 -5.48 -9.17 -35.78
N THR A 3 -5.56 -8.08 -36.54
CA THR A 3 -4.84 -6.82 -36.27
C THR A 3 -5.51 -5.98 -35.20
N GLN A 4 -6.65 -6.44 -34.67
CA GLN A 4 -7.47 -5.71 -33.73
C GLN A 4 -7.96 -6.61 -32.59
N VAL A 5 -8.10 -6.01 -31.40
CA VAL A 5 -8.58 -6.65 -30.18
C VAL A 5 -9.69 -5.79 -29.59
N ARG A 6 -10.77 -6.42 -29.10
CA ARG A 6 -11.82 -5.70 -28.38
C ARG A 6 -11.35 -5.27 -26.99
N ILE A 7 -11.67 -4.04 -26.62
CA ILE A 7 -11.23 -3.42 -25.35
C ILE A 7 -11.61 -4.28 -24.14
N PHE A 8 -12.84 -4.79 -24.08
CA PHE A 8 -13.27 -5.68 -22.98
C PHE A 8 -12.45 -6.97 -22.89
N GLN A 9 -12.08 -7.57 -24.03
CA GLN A 9 -11.28 -8.79 -24.04
C GLN A 9 -9.84 -8.51 -23.56
N LEU A 10 -9.27 -7.37 -23.97
CA LEU A 10 -7.96 -6.92 -23.51
C LEU A 10 -7.97 -6.68 -22.00
N ALA A 11 -8.97 -5.93 -21.49
CA ALA A 11 -9.14 -5.68 -20.06
C ALA A 11 -9.23 -6.99 -19.26
N LYS A 12 -10.04 -7.95 -19.74
CA LYS A 12 -10.18 -9.27 -19.11
C LYS A 12 -8.88 -10.06 -19.11
N LYS A 13 -8.11 -10.03 -20.22
CA LYS A 13 -6.81 -10.70 -20.32
C LYS A 13 -5.76 -10.11 -19.38
N LEU A 14 -5.81 -8.80 -19.15
CA LEU A 14 -4.92 -8.10 -18.23
C LEU A 14 -5.37 -8.19 -16.76
N GLY A 15 -6.56 -8.74 -16.48
CA GLY A 15 -7.14 -8.79 -15.14
C GLY A 15 -7.56 -7.42 -14.60
N LEU A 16 -7.84 -6.47 -15.49
CA LEU A 16 -8.14 -5.07 -15.16
C LEU A 16 -9.61 -4.76 -15.40
N ARG A 17 -10.10 -3.72 -14.71
CA ARG A 17 -11.42 -3.17 -15.00
C ARG A 17 -11.42 -2.47 -16.35
N THR A 18 -12.47 -2.68 -17.14
CA THR A 18 -12.60 -2.08 -18.47
C THR A 18 -12.59 -0.55 -18.40
N GLU A 19 -13.15 0.05 -17.35
CA GLU A 19 -13.11 1.50 -17.09
C GLU A 19 -11.69 2.04 -16.95
N ALA A 20 -10.78 1.28 -16.32
CA ALA A 20 -9.39 1.69 -16.16
C ALA A 20 -8.66 1.72 -17.51
N LEU A 21 -8.92 0.70 -18.34
CA LEU A 21 -8.38 0.66 -19.70
C LEU A 21 -8.95 1.79 -20.57
N LEU A 22 -10.25 2.09 -20.47
CA LEU A 22 -10.87 3.19 -21.20
C LEU A 22 -10.28 4.57 -20.83
N LYS A 23 -9.95 4.80 -19.56
CA LYS A 23 -9.28 6.03 -19.13
C LYS A 23 -7.91 6.20 -19.79
N VAL A 24 -7.09 5.14 -19.77
CA VAL A 24 -5.76 5.17 -20.42
C VAL A 24 -5.87 5.35 -21.93
N LEU A 25 -6.87 4.73 -22.56
CA LEU A 25 -7.15 4.95 -23.97
C LEU A 25 -7.58 6.41 -24.26
N ALA A 26 -8.38 7.01 -23.38
CA ALA A 26 -8.75 8.42 -23.49
C ALA A 26 -7.52 9.34 -23.34
N ASP A 27 -6.59 9.03 -22.44
CA ASP A 27 -5.32 9.76 -22.28
C ASP A 27 -4.43 9.64 -23.53
N LEU A 28 -4.53 8.53 -24.27
CA LEU A 28 -3.89 8.31 -25.57
C LEU A 28 -4.64 8.99 -26.74
N GLY A 29 -5.76 9.69 -26.47
CA GLY A 29 -6.56 10.40 -27.47
C GLY A 29 -7.75 9.60 -28.04
N LEU A 30 -8.01 8.40 -27.54
CA LEU A 30 -9.14 7.55 -27.95
C LEU A 30 -10.29 7.70 -26.96
N SER A 31 -11.06 8.78 -27.09
CA SER A 31 -12.18 9.11 -26.18
C SER A 31 -13.54 8.58 -26.65
N ASP A 32 -13.72 8.31 -27.94
CA ASP A 32 -14.98 7.83 -28.53
C ASP A 32 -15.12 6.28 -28.55
N VAL A 33 -14.31 5.58 -27.76
CA VAL A 33 -14.30 4.10 -27.72
C VAL A 33 -15.00 3.56 -26.48
N SER A 34 -15.57 2.37 -26.62
CA SER A 34 -16.30 1.68 -25.55
C SER A 34 -15.78 0.26 -25.35
N ALA A 35 -16.27 -0.44 -24.32
CA ALA A 35 -15.89 -1.82 -24.02
C ALA A 35 -16.03 -2.79 -25.23
N THR A 36 -16.98 -2.53 -26.12
CA THR A 36 -17.25 -3.36 -27.30
C THR A 36 -16.43 -2.95 -28.52
N SER A 37 -15.83 -1.76 -28.51
CA SER A 37 -14.98 -1.25 -29.59
C SER A 37 -13.71 -2.09 -29.72
N SER A 38 -13.21 -2.17 -30.96
CA SER A 38 -11.94 -2.82 -31.30
C SER A 38 -10.86 -1.76 -31.50
N ILE A 39 -9.67 -2.02 -30.95
CA ILE A 39 -8.47 -1.19 -31.15
C ILE A 39 -7.39 -2.01 -31.83
N ASP A 40 -6.46 -1.36 -32.50
CA ASP A 40 -5.31 -2.03 -33.10
C ASP A 40 -4.35 -2.58 -32.03
N LEU A 41 -3.49 -3.51 -32.45
CA LEU A 41 -2.54 -4.16 -31.56
C LEU A 41 -1.46 -3.21 -31.01
N GLU A 42 -1.05 -2.18 -31.75
CA GLU A 42 -0.03 -1.24 -31.29
C GLU A 42 -0.59 -0.37 -30.16
N THR A 43 -1.78 0.18 -30.35
CA THR A 43 -2.54 0.90 -29.31
C THR A 43 -2.80 0.00 -28.10
N ALA A 44 -3.22 -1.24 -28.33
CA ALA A 44 -3.46 -2.19 -27.25
C ALA A 44 -2.19 -2.46 -26.43
N LYS A 45 -1.03 -2.54 -27.10
CA LYS A 45 0.27 -2.73 -26.46
C LYS A 45 0.68 -1.49 -25.67
N ALA A 46 0.57 -0.30 -26.26
CA ALA A 46 0.87 0.96 -25.58
C ALA A 46 0.02 1.16 -24.31
N ALA A 47 -1.30 0.92 -24.40
CA ALA A 47 -2.18 1.00 -23.24
C ALA A 47 -1.83 -0.04 -22.15
N ALA A 48 -1.48 -1.26 -22.55
CA ALA A 48 -1.07 -2.31 -21.62
C ALA A 48 0.25 -1.98 -20.92
N GLU A 49 1.23 -1.39 -21.63
CA GLU A 49 2.51 -0.96 -21.06
C GLU A 49 2.32 0.16 -20.03
N LEU A 50 1.52 1.18 -20.35
CA LEU A 50 1.18 2.26 -19.42
C LEU A 50 0.49 1.74 -18.15
N LEU A 51 -0.47 0.83 -18.30
CA LEU A 51 -1.15 0.22 -17.16
C LEU A 51 -0.21 -0.65 -16.30
N ALA A 52 0.70 -1.39 -16.94
CA ALA A 52 1.68 -2.19 -16.22
C ALA A 52 2.65 -1.33 -15.42
N GLU A 53 3.05 -0.17 -15.95
CA GLU A 53 3.89 0.79 -15.25
C GLU A 53 3.16 1.41 -14.04
N GLN A 54 1.91 1.86 -14.24
CA GLN A 54 1.08 2.39 -13.16
C GLN A 54 0.86 1.35 -12.04
N ALA A 55 0.60 0.09 -12.41
CA ALA A 55 0.42 -0.99 -11.44
C ALA A 55 1.69 -1.28 -10.62
N LYS A 56 2.87 -1.22 -11.25
CA LYS A 56 4.16 -1.36 -10.54
C LYS A 56 4.40 -0.19 -9.58
N ALA A 57 4.15 1.04 -10.02
CA ALA A 57 4.29 2.22 -9.18
C ALA A 57 3.35 2.19 -7.97
N ALA A 58 2.09 1.79 -8.17
CA ALA A 58 1.11 1.64 -7.09
C ALA A 58 1.51 0.57 -6.07
N ARG A 59 2.01 -0.60 -6.53
CA ARG A 59 2.52 -1.65 -5.63
C ARG A 59 3.70 -1.19 -4.80
N LYS A 60 4.66 -0.50 -5.42
CA LYS A 60 5.83 0.01 -4.71
C LYS A 60 5.44 0.99 -3.59
N ARG A 61 4.53 1.92 -3.86
CA ARG A 61 4.02 2.84 -2.84
C ARG A 61 3.32 2.13 -1.70
N ALA A 62 2.49 1.13 -2.01
CA ALA A 62 1.81 0.35 -0.97
C ALA A 62 2.80 -0.41 -0.07
N GLU A 63 3.89 -0.92 -0.64
CA GLU A 63 4.94 -1.61 0.11
C GLU A 63 5.74 -0.64 0.99
N GLU A 64 6.07 0.54 0.49
CA GLU A 64 6.75 1.60 1.26
C GLU A 64 5.89 2.11 2.44
N GLU A 65 4.58 2.26 2.22
CA GLU A 65 3.65 2.71 3.26
C GLU A 65 3.43 1.63 4.34
N ALA A 66 3.32 0.35 3.94
CA ALA A 66 3.25 -0.76 4.88
C ALA A 66 4.54 -0.92 5.71
N ALA A 67 5.70 -0.70 5.11
CA ALA A 67 6.97 -0.72 5.83
C ALA A 67 7.09 0.44 6.82
N ALA A 68 6.63 1.64 6.44
CA ALA A 68 6.63 2.80 7.34
C ALA A 68 5.68 2.62 8.54
N GLU A 69 4.52 2.00 8.34
CA GLU A 69 3.58 1.69 9.41
C GLU A 69 4.14 0.65 10.39
N ALA A 70 4.82 -0.40 9.88
CA ALA A 70 5.46 -1.41 10.72
C ALA A 70 6.56 -0.82 11.61
N VAL A 71 7.41 0.06 11.06
CA VAL A 71 8.47 0.75 11.83
C VAL A 71 7.86 1.66 12.90
N ARG A 72 6.75 2.33 12.61
CA ARG A 72 6.07 3.19 13.58
C ARG A 72 5.41 2.39 14.70
N ALA A 73 4.81 1.24 14.38
CA ALA A 73 4.22 0.33 15.37
C ALA A 73 5.28 -0.31 16.28
N GLU A 74 6.45 -0.68 15.75
CA GLU A 74 7.59 -1.13 16.56
C GLU A 74 8.14 -0.01 17.46
N ALA A 75 8.25 1.21 16.95
CA ALA A 75 8.71 2.35 17.76
C ALA A 75 7.75 2.66 18.93
N GLU A 76 6.44 2.57 18.70
CA GLU A 76 5.42 2.81 19.73
C GLU A 76 5.41 1.71 20.80
N THR A 77 5.59 0.45 20.41
CA THR A 77 5.69 -0.67 21.36
C THR A 77 6.98 -0.62 22.19
N VAL A 78 8.11 -0.24 21.59
CA VAL A 78 9.37 -0.04 22.34
C VAL A 78 9.24 1.13 23.32
N ALA A 79 8.62 2.24 22.90
CA ALA A 79 8.39 3.39 23.78
C ALA A 79 7.44 3.05 24.94
N ALA A 80 6.37 2.29 24.68
CA ALA A 80 5.43 1.85 25.71
C ALA A 80 6.09 0.90 26.73
N LYS A 81 6.95 -0.01 26.26
CA LYS A 81 7.69 -0.93 27.14
C LYS A 81 8.68 -0.17 28.03
N ALA A 82 9.42 0.78 27.46
CA ALA A 82 10.36 1.62 28.23
C ALA A 82 9.64 2.49 29.29
N ALA A 83 8.44 2.98 28.98
CA ALA A 83 7.63 3.72 29.94
C ALA A 83 7.14 2.84 31.10
N GLN A 84 6.73 1.60 30.83
CA GLN A 84 6.32 0.66 31.88
C GLN A 84 7.49 0.28 32.80
N GLU A 85 8.66 -0.03 32.23
CA GLU A 85 9.87 -0.37 33.01
C GLU A 85 10.30 0.78 33.93
N ALA A 86 10.15 2.02 33.48
CA ALA A 86 10.47 3.20 34.29
C ALA A 86 9.46 3.46 35.43
N VAL A 87 8.19 3.06 35.26
CA VAL A 87 7.17 3.13 36.31
C VAL A 87 7.42 2.04 37.36
N GLU A 88 7.67 0.81 36.92
CA GLU A 88 7.92 -0.35 37.80
C GLU A 88 9.21 -0.16 38.64
N ALA A 89 10.26 0.43 38.05
CA ALA A 89 11.48 0.79 38.76
C ALA A 89 11.28 1.89 39.83
N ARG A 90 10.29 2.77 39.65
CA ARG A 90 9.97 3.80 40.64
C ARG A 90 9.11 3.27 41.78
N GLU A 91 8.16 2.40 41.48
CA GLU A 91 7.35 1.73 42.51
C GLU A 91 8.22 0.83 43.39
N THR A 92 9.11 0.02 42.80
CA THR A 92 10.04 -0.83 43.56
C THR A 92 11.02 -0.04 44.43
N ALA A 93 11.50 1.11 43.97
CA ALA A 93 12.35 2.00 44.78
C ALA A 93 11.56 2.64 45.94
N ALA A 94 10.33 3.07 45.70
CA ALA A 94 9.46 3.64 46.74
C ALA A 94 9.04 2.61 47.79
N GLU A 95 8.79 1.36 47.39
CA GLU A 95 8.44 0.26 48.30
C GLU A 95 9.65 -0.15 49.17
N ALA A 96 10.86 -0.16 48.60
CA ALA A 96 12.09 -0.44 49.34
C ALA A 96 12.48 0.67 50.35
N GLU A 97 12.23 1.94 50.03
CA GLU A 97 12.43 3.05 50.97
C GLU A 97 11.40 3.01 52.11
N ALA A 98 10.15 2.63 51.84
CA ALA A 98 9.10 2.51 52.85
C ALA A 98 9.32 1.35 53.83
N GLU A 99 9.83 0.20 53.37
CA GLU A 99 10.23 -0.91 54.27
C GLU A 99 11.45 -0.54 55.14
N ALA A 100 12.41 0.22 54.60
CA ALA A 100 13.60 0.64 55.34
C ALA A 100 13.30 1.66 56.45
N GLU A 101 12.31 2.54 56.28
CA GLU A 101 11.83 3.43 57.35
C GLU A 101 10.99 2.70 58.41
N ALA A 102 10.30 1.61 58.06
CA ALA A 102 9.47 0.84 58.99
C ALA A 102 10.26 -0.10 59.92
N GLU A 103 11.47 -0.55 59.54
CA GLU A 103 12.37 -1.33 60.39
C GLU A 103 13.27 -0.47 61.32
N ALA A 104 13.24 0.86 61.17
CA ALA A 104 14.05 1.79 61.95
C ALA A 104 13.36 2.38 63.20
N GLU A 105 12.08 2.05 63.45
CA GLU A 105 11.28 2.48 64.63
C GLU A 105 11.20 1.40 65.73
#